data_AF-A0ABD1ZHE6-F1
#
_entry.id   AF-A0ABD1ZHE6-F1
#
_cell.length_a   1.000
_cell.length_b   1.000
_cell.length_c   1.000
_cell.angle_alpha   90.00
_cell.angle_beta   90.00
_cell.angle_gamma   90.00
#
_symmetry.space_group_name_H-M   'P 1'
#
loop_
_entity.id
_entity.type
_entity.pdbx_description
1 polymer ?
#
loop_
_entity_poly.entity_id
_entity_poly.type
_entity_poly.pdbx_seq_one_letter_code
_entity_poly.pdbx_strand_id
1 'polypeptide(L)'
;MLMTKCIVREAGLKPAWVLEIGEKNPDIFFTDRNRNRNPECLSWGVDKERVLAGRTGLEVCYDYMRSFRSAFDEFFEDGTITEIEVGLGACGELRFPSYPESLGWKYLGIGEFPVYDKYLQKALNKAAVICGHADFEGYKIAAKVSGIHWWYLIICGIM
;
A
#
# COMPACT_ATOMS: atom_id res chain seq x y z
N MET A 1 -19.36 26.90 -6.73
CA MET A 1 -17.98 26.41 -6.56
C MET A 1 -18.01 24.92 -6.87
N LEU A 2 -17.90 24.58 -8.15
CA LEU A 2 -18.02 23.20 -8.62
C LEU A 2 -16.74 22.46 -8.22
N MET A 3 -16.87 21.40 -7.43
CA MET A 3 -15.82 20.42 -7.23
C MET A 3 -15.62 19.65 -8.54
N THR A 4 -14.75 20.14 -9.41
CA THR A 4 -14.28 19.38 -10.58
C THR A 4 -13.08 18.56 -10.15
N LYS A 5 -13.37 17.34 -9.68
CA LYS A 5 -12.38 16.32 -9.33
C LYS A 5 -11.88 15.68 -10.64
N CYS A 6 -10.74 16.12 -11.15
CA CYS A 6 -10.05 15.38 -12.22
C CYS A 6 -9.29 14.21 -11.57
N ILE A 7 -9.98 13.10 -11.34
CA ILE A 7 -9.31 11.87 -10.91
C ILE A 7 -8.67 11.28 -12.18
N VAL A 8 -7.36 11.47 -12.36
CA VAL A 8 -6.59 10.58 -13.25
C VAL A 8 -6.51 9.24 -12.54
N ARG A 9 -7.60 8.48 -12.66
CA ARG A 9 -7.72 7.10 -12.19
C ARG A 9 -7.04 6.23 -13.25
N GLU A 10 -5.72 6.19 -13.26
CA GLU A 10 -5.06 5.02 -13.84
C GLU A 10 -5.35 3.83 -12.93
N ALA A 11 -6.44 3.15 -13.25
CA ALA A 11 -6.82 1.91 -12.61
C ALA A 11 -5.70 0.87 -12.84
N GLY A 12 -4.95 0.56 -11.78
CA GLY A 12 -4.34 -0.76 -11.58
C GLY A 12 -3.18 -1.18 -12.50
N LEU A 13 -2.71 -0.35 -13.43
CA LEU A 13 -1.62 -0.72 -14.33
C LEU A 13 -0.27 -0.33 -13.72
N LYS A 14 0.33 -1.26 -12.98
CA LYS A 14 1.79 -1.19 -12.75
C LYS A 14 2.50 -1.31 -14.10
N PRO A 15 3.58 -0.55 -14.33
CA PRO A 15 4.38 -0.73 -15.53
C PRO A 15 4.86 -2.18 -15.67
N ALA A 16 4.81 -2.74 -16.88
CA ALA A 16 5.18 -4.13 -17.15
C ALA A 16 6.58 -4.48 -16.61
N TRP A 17 7.53 -3.56 -16.74
CA TRP A 17 8.89 -3.73 -16.22
C TRP A 17 8.95 -3.95 -14.69
N VAL A 18 7.99 -3.39 -13.92
CA VAL A 18 7.89 -3.63 -12.47
C VAL A 18 7.40 -5.05 -12.19
N LEU A 19 6.45 -5.54 -13.00
CA LEU A 19 5.95 -6.91 -12.90
C LEU A 19 7.05 -7.93 -13.22
N GLU A 20 7.86 -7.69 -14.26
CA GLU A 20 9.02 -8.51 -14.62
C GLU A 20 10.07 -8.58 -13.49
N ILE A 21 10.29 -7.47 -12.76
CA ILE A 21 11.14 -7.48 -11.56
C ILE A 21 10.47 -8.30 -10.46
N GLY A 22 9.15 -8.21 -10.31
CA GLY A 22 8.36 -8.97 -9.35
C GLY A 22 8.41 -10.49 -9.59
N GLU A 23 8.53 -10.94 -10.84
CA GLU A 23 8.72 -12.36 -11.15
C GLU A 23 10.05 -12.90 -10.59
N LYS A 24 11.11 -12.08 -10.65
CA LYS A 24 12.43 -12.44 -10.12
C LYS A 24 12.55 -12.21 -8.61
N ASN A 25 11.81 -11.24 -8.08
CA ASN A 25 11.87 -10.78 -6.71
C ASN A 25 10.44 -10.55 -6.18
N PRO A 26 9.71 -11.61 -5.83
CA PRO A 26 8.30 -11.49 -5.44
C PRO A 26 8.08 -10.72 -4.14
N ASP A 27 9.13 -10.51 -3.34
CA ASP A 27 9.06 -9.74 -2.09
C ASP A 27 8.96 -8.22 -2.32
N ILE A 28 8.97 -7.74 -3.57
CA ILE A 28 8.63 -6.33 -3.85
C ILE A 28 7.14 -6.02 -3.62
N PHE A 29 6.31 -7.05 -3.48
CA PHE A 29 4.88 -6.94 -3.23
C PHE A 29 4.53 -7.31 -1.79
N PHE A 30 3.45 -6.73 -1.28
CA PHE A 30 2.91 -7.13 0.01
C PHE A 30 2.58 -8.62 0.02
N THR A 31 2.86 -9.25 1.16
CA THR A 31 2.89 -10.70 1.29
C THR A 31 2.14 -11.13 2.52
N ASP A 32 1.16 -12.02 2.34
CA ASP A 32 0.43 -12.62 3.45
C ASP A 32 1.21 -13.77 4.12
N ARG A 33 0.67 -14.32 5.21
CA ARG A 33 1.29 -15.43 5.95
C ARG A 33 1.42 -16.69 5.10
N ASN A 34 0.50 -16.90 4.16
CA ASN A 34 0.51 -18.03 3.23
C ASN A 34 1.48 -17.83 2.05
N ARG A 35 2.24 -16.72 2.05
CA ARG A 35 3.17 -16.35 0.98
C ARG A 35 2.45 -16.06 -0.34
N ASN A 36 1.17 -15.69 -0.32
CA ASN A 36 0.53 -15.08 -1.47
C ASN A 36 1.05 -13.65 -1.63
N ARG A 37 1.20 -13.22 -2.89
CA ARG A 37 1.68 -11.89 -3.24
C ARG A 37 0.52 -11.07 -3.77
N ASN A 38 0.37 -9.84 -3.29
CA ASN A 38 -0.60 -8.91 -3.85
C ASN A 38 0.08 -7.97 -4.86
N PRO A 39 -0.07 -8.19 -6.18
CA PRO A 39 0.54 -7.36 -7.21
C PRO A 39 -0.19 -6.02 -7.43
N GLU A 40 -1.18 -5.62 -6.63
CA GLU A 40 -1.87 -4.32 -6.75
C GLU A 40 -0.99 -3.13 -6.35
N CYS A 41 -0.13 -3.27 -5.33
CA CYS A 41 0.77 -2.20 -4.87
C CYS A 41 2.16 -2.73 -4.49
N LEU A 42 3.18 -1.87 -4.51
CA LEU A 42 4.52 -2.23 -4.01
C LEU A 42 4.48 -2.28 -2.48
N SER A 43 5.26 -3.17 -1.88
CA SER A 43 5.44 -3.17 -0.42
C SER A 43 6.18 -1.91 0.00
N TRP A 44 5.73 -1.25 1.07
CA TRP A 44 6.45 -0.12 1.67
C TRP A 44 7.87 -0.50 2.13
N GLY A 45 8.15 -1.80 2.29
CA GLY A 45 9.50 -2.28 2.55
C GLY A 45 10.51 -1.92 1.46
N VAL A 46 10.09 -1.67 0.22
CA VAL A 46 10.98 -1.32 -0.90
C VAL A 46 11.18 0.18 -1.12
N ASP A 47 10.56 1.03 -0.31
CA ASP A 47 10.62 2.50 -0.47
C ASP A 47 12.04 3.06 -0.42
N LYS A 48 12.92 2.40 0.34
CA LYS A 48 14.33 2.78 0.53
C LYS A 48 15.32 1.76 -0.06
N GLU A 49 14.83 0.73 -0.71
CA GLU A 49 15.64 -0.38 -1.23
C GLU A 49 15.79 -0.24 -2.75
N ARG A 50 17.04 -0.32 -3.26
CA ARG A 50 17.36 -0.14 -4.70
C ARG A 50 17.07 -1.39 -5.53
N VAL A 51 15.83 -1.84 -5.51
CA VAL A 51 15.41 -3.13 -6.10
C VAL A 51 14.60 -2.98 -7.39
N LEU A 52 14.33 -1.74 -7.81
CA LEU A 52 13.58 -1.42 -9.03
C LEU A 52 14.53 -0.93 -10.13
N ALA A 53 15.31 -1.86 -10.70
CA ALA A 53 16.35 -1.57 -11.70
C ALA A 53 17.38 -0.50 -11.22
N GLY A 54 17.82 -0.62 -9.96
CA GLY A 54 18.78 0.30 -9.34
C GLY A 54 18.15 1.53 -8.66
N ARG A 55 16.84 1.75 -8.81
CA ARG A 55 16.09 2.81 -8.12
C ARG A 55 15.31 2.28 -6.91
N THR A 56 14.97 3.19 -5.99
CA THR A 56 14.05 2.90 -4.88
C THR A 56 12.59 3.12 -5.28
N GLY A 57 11.65 2.57 -4.50
CA GLY A 57 10.21 2.85 -4.69
C GLY A 57 9.89 4.35 -4.69
N LEU A 58 10.48 5.10 -3.74
CA LEU A 58 10.28 6.54 -3.64
C LEU A 58 10.87 7.32 -4.82
N GLU A 59 12.05 6.92 -5.32
CA GLU A 59 12.65 7.56 -6.50
C GLU A 59 11.76 7.40 -7.73
N VAL A 60 11.19 6.21 -7.95
CA VAL A 60 10.27 5.96 -9.07
C VAL A 60 9.02 6.84 -8.96
N CYS A 61 8.42 6.93 -7.77
CA CYS A 61 7.27 7.80 -7.54
C CYS A 61 7.62 9.29 -7.73
N TYR A 62 8.78 9.72 -7.25
CA TYR A 62 9.27 11.09 -7.40
C TYR A 62 9.48 11.46 -8.87
N ASP A 63 10.16 10.61 -9.63
CA ASP A 63 10.40 10.82 -11.06
C ASP A 63 9.08 10.93 -11.84
N TYR A 64 8.10 10.07 -11.51
CA TYR A 64 6.78 10.12 -12.12
C TYR A 64 6.05 11.44 -11.83
N MET A 65 5.97 11.85 -10.56
CA MET A 65 5.31 13.11 -10.18
C MET A 65 6.00 14.33 -10.79
N ARG A 66 7.33 14.31 -10.87
CA ARG A 66 8.11 15.36 -11.51
C ARG A 66 7.82 15.44 -13.01
N SER A 67 7.77 14.31 -13.69
CA SER A 67 7.41 14.23 -15.11
C SER A 67 5.98 14.68 -15.35
N PHE A 68 5.04 14.28 -14.48
CA PHE A 68 3.64 14.71 -14.55
C PHE A 68 3.52 16.22 -14.42
N ARG A 69 4.17 16.82 -13.41
CA ARG A 69 4.17 18.28 -13.25
C ARG A 69 4.72 18.99 -14.49
N SER A 70 5.83 18.51 -15.05
CA SER A 70 6.43 19.14 -16.24
C SER A 70 5.59 18.97 -17.50
N ALA A 71 4.90 17.83 -17.67
CA ALA A 71 4.12 17.54 -18.87
C ALA A 71 2.77 18.26 -18.89
N PHE A 72 2.20 18.55 -17.71
CA PHE A 72 0.89 19.16 -17.56
C PHE A 72 0.97 20.59 -16.99
N ASP A 73 2.13 21.26 -17.11
CA ASP A 73 2.39 22.57 -16.49
C ASP A 73 1.36 23.64 -16.89
N GLU A 74 0.97 23.68 -18.17
CA GLU A 74 -0.07 24.58 -18.69
C GLU A 74 -1.41 24.42 -17.96
N PHE A 75 -1.79 23.18 -17.63
CA PHE A 75 -3.04 22.88 -16.90
C PHE A 75 -2.97 23.20 -15.40
N PHE A 76 -1.76 23.34 -14.85
CA PHE A 76 -1.57 23.87 -13.50
C PHE A 76 -1.65 25.39 -13.50
N GLU A 77 -1.11 26.05 -14.53
CA GLU A 77 -1.13 27.50 -14.67
C GLU A 77 -2.53 28.05 -14.97
N ASP A 78 -3.31 27.37 -15.81
CA ASP A 78 -4.67 27.79 -16.17
C ASP A 78 -5.74 27.43 -15.11
N GLY A 79 -5.34 26.70 -14.06
CA GLY A 79 -6.20 26.27 -12.97
C GLY A 79 -7.13 25.09 -13.29
N THR A 80 -6.91 24.37 -14.39
CA THR A 80 -7.63 23.15 -14.74
C THR A 80 -7.35 22.03 -13.73
N ILE A 81 -6.08 21.81 -13.38
CA ILE A 81 -5.67 20.88 -12.33
C ILE A 81 -5.54 21.66 -11.03
N THR A 82 -6.53 21.48 -10.14
CA THR A 82 -6.58 22.17 -8.84
C THR A 82 -6.11 21.31 -7.68
N GLU A 83 -6.10 19.98 -7.85
CA GLU A 83 -5.82 19.03 -6.78
C GLU A 83 -5.10 17.78 -7.34
N ILE A 84 -4.24 17.19 -6.52
CA ILE A 84 -3.56 15.92 -6.81
C ILE A 84 -3.77 14.97 -5.63
N GLU A 85 -4.39 13.83 -5.91
CA GLU A 85 -4.47 12.71 -4.96
C GLU A 85 -3.32 11.74 -5.24
N VAL A 86 -2.37 11.64 -4.30
CA VAL A 86 -1.23 10.72 -4.42
C VAL A 86 -1.62 9.37 -3.83
N GLY A 87 -1.68 8.33 -4.67
CA GLY A 87 -1.97 6.97 -4.23
C GLY A 87 -0.82 6.37 -3.41
N LEU A 88 -1.12 5.88 -2.20
CA LEU A 88 -0.11 5.35 -1.26
C LEU A 88 -0.22 3.83 -1.03
N GLY A 89 -1.12 3.15 -1.74
CA GLY A 89 -1.38 1.73 -1.54
C GLY A 89 -2.43 1.18 -2.50
N ALA A 90 -2.99 0.03 -2.16
CA ALA A 90 -4.04 -0.61 -2.95
C ALA A 90 -5.25 0.32 -3.07
N CYS A 91 -5.83 0.41 -4.27
CA CYS A 91 -6.90 1.35 -4.60
C CYS A 91 -6.54 2.84 -4.37
N GLY A 92 -5.26 3.18 -4.27
CA GLY A 92 -4.79 4.54 -3.97
C GLY A 92 -4.87 4.92 -2.48
N GLU A 93 -5.36 4.03 -1.62
CA GLU A 93 -5.58 4.31 -0.20
C GLU A 93 -4.33 4.05 0.63
N LEU A 94 -4.09 4.87 1.66
CA LEU A 94 -3.02 4.63 2.64
C LEU A 94 -3.43 3.54 3.62
N ARG A 95 -3.27 2.29 3.18
CA ARG A 95 -3.53 1.10 4.02
C ARG A 95 -2.77 -0.12 3.50
N PHE A 96 -2.64 -1.10 4.38
CA PHE A 96 -2.26 -2.44 3.97
C PHE A 96 -3.36 -3.08 3.10
N PRO A 97 -3.01 -3.91 2.10
CA PRO A 97 -3.96 -4.73 1.36
C PRO A 97 -4.43 -5.92 2.22
N SER A 98 -5.13 -5.64 3.31
CA SER A 98 -5.53 -6.63 4.32
C SER A 98 -6.74 -7.47 3.95
N TYR A 99 -7.51 -7.08 2.95
CA TYR A 99 -8.75 -7.73 2.54
C TYR A 99 -8.84 -7.88 1.01
N PRO A 100 -7.88 -8.57 0.38
CA PRO A 100 -7.87 -8.75 -1.07
C PRO A 100 -8.95 -9.74 -1.51
N GLU A 101 -9.98 -9.26 -2.21
CA GLU A 101 -11.01 -10.11 -2.83
C GLU A 101 -10.39 -11.11 -3.82
N SER A 102 -9.31 -10.71 -4.51
CA SER A 102 -8.53 -11.53 -5.43
C SER A 102 -7.88 -12.76 -4.79
N LEU A 103 -7.64 -12.74 -3.47
CA LEU A 103 -7.14 -13.89 -2.70
C LEU A 103 -8.25 -14.58 -1.90
N GLY A 104 -9.51 -14.37 -2.28
CA GLY A 104 -10.67 -15.06 -1.70
C GLY A 104 -11.20 -14.46 -0.41
N TRP A 105 -10.73 -13.27 0.00
CA TRP A 105 -11.36 -12.55 1.09
C TRP A 105 -12.81 -12.18 0.73
N LYS A 106 -13.72 -12.28 1.71
CA LYS A 106 -15.12 -11.92 1.55
C LYS A 106 -15.56 -11.00 2.69
N TYR A 107 -16.53 -10.14 2.40
CA TYR A 107 -17.09 -9.23 3.38
C TYR A 107 -17.60 -9.93 4.65
N LEU A 108 -17.39 -9.23 5.76
CA LEU A 108 -17.33 -9.64 7.17
C LEU A 108 -16.08 -10.41 7.62
N GLY A 109 -15.17 -10.77 6.70
CA GLY A 109 -13.86 -11.31 7.08
C GLY A 109 -12.98 -10.28 7.77
N ILE A 110 -12.29 -10.66 8.84
CA ILE A 110 -11.38 -9.76 9.59
C ILE A 110 -10.19 -9.26 8.76
N GLY A 111 -9.83 -9.98 7.70
CA GLY A 111 -8.63 -9.70 6.89
C GLY A 111 -7.34 -10.14 7.58
N GLU A 112 -6.20 -9.79 6.99
CA GLU A 112 -4.88 -10.26 7.40
C GLU A 112 -3.85 -9.11 7.44
N PHE A 113 -2.72 -9.31 8.13
CA PHE A 113 -1.55 -8.44 8.04
C PHE A 113 -0.60 -8.92 6.92
N PRO A 114 -0.54 -8.23 5.77
CA PRO A 114 0.26 -8.66 4.64
C PRO A 114 1.71 -8.14 4.75
N VAL A 115 2.38 -8.42 5.87
CA VAL A 115 3.70 -7.88 6.24
C VAL A 115 4.84 -8.90 6.14
N TYR A 116 4.61 -10.02 5.47
CA TYR A 116 5.52 -11.17 5.45
C TYR A 116 6.56 -11.14 4.30
N ASP A 117 6.71 -10.01 3.60
CA ASP A 117 7.78 -9.84 2.63
C ASP A 117 9.13 -9.65 3.33
N LYS A 118 10.22 -10.02 2.66
CA LYS A 118 11.54 -10.01 3.30
C LYS A 118 11.98 -8.63 3.79
N TYR A 119 11.52 -7.54 3.18
CA TYR A 119 11.94 -6.18 3.54
C TYR A 119 11.24 -5.70 4.80
N LEU A 120 9.91 -5.86 4.88
CA LEU A 120 9.15 -5.55 6.09
C LEU A 120 9.54 -6.45 7.25
N GLN A 121 9.79 -7.75 7.01
CA GLN A 121 10.29 -8.66 8.04
C GLN A 121 11.67 -8.23 8.56
N LYS A 122 12.58 -7.82 7.68
CA LYS A 122 13.89 -7.28 8.08
C LYS A 122 13.75 -6.00 8.90
N ALA A 123 12.86 -5.09 8.49
CA ALA A 123 12.59 -3.85 9.22
C ALA A 123 12.02 -4.12 10.62
N LEU A 124 11.09 -5.07 10.71
CA LEU A 124 10.49 -5.53 11.95
C LEU A 124 11.52 -6.16 12.90
N ASN A 125 12.34 -7.10 12.41
CA ASN A 125 13.38 -7.74 13.22
C ASN A 125 14.38 -6.69 13.76
N LYS A 126 14.78 -5.73 12.90
CA LYS A 126 15.65 -4.63 13.32
C LYS A 126 15.00 -3.80 14.42
N ALA A 127 13.72 -3.47 14.30
CA ALA A 127 12.99 -2.72 15.32
C ALA A 127 12.86 -3.51 16.64
N ALA A 128 12.59 -4.82 16.56
CA ALA A 128 12.48 -5.69 17.72
C ALA A 128 13.78 -5.75 18.52
N VAL A 129 14.93 -5.91 17.84
CA VAL A 129 16.26 -5.88 18.47
C VAL A 129 16.53 -4.54 19.15
N ILE A 130 16.21 -3.41 18.50
CA ILE A 130 16.38 -2.07 19.09
C ILE A 130 15.54 -1.90 20.36
N CYS A 131 14.33 -2.47 20.39
CA CYS A 131 13.45 -2.42 21.55
C CYS A 131 13.80 -3.44 22.64
N GLY A 132 14.89 -4.22 22.50
CA GLY A 132 15.28 -5.23 23.47
C GLY A 132 14.48 -6.54 23.40
N HIS A 133 13.71 -6.75 22.33
CA HIS A 133 12.89 -7.93 22.08
C HIS A 133 13.46 -8.77 20.93
N ALA A 134 14.77 -9.09 21.01
CA ALA A 134 15.43 -9.92 19.98
C ALA A 134 14.82 -11.33 19.89
N ASP A 135 14.17 -11.78 20.96
CA ASP A 135 13.40 -13.03 21.01
C ASP A 135 12.22 -13.03 20.03
N PHE A 136 11.74 -11.88 19.54
CA PHE A 136 10.63 -11.82 18.58
C PHE A 136 11.04 -12.21 17.15
N GLU A 137 12.32 -12.47 16.90
CA GLU A 137 12.79 -12.95 15.60
C GLU A 137 12.09 -14.28 15.22
N GLY A 138 11.45 -14.30 14.06
CA GLY A 138 10.73 -15.49 13.56
C GLY A 138 9.33 -15.70 14.17
N TYR A 139 8.88 -14.85 15.10
CA TYR A 139 7.52 -14.90 15.61
C TYR A 139 6.52 -14.44 14.54
N LYS A 140 5.48 -15.25 14.35
CA LYS A 140 4.37 -14.91 13.44
C LYS A 140 3.52 -13.84 14.13
N ILE A 141 3.72 -12.58 13.77
CA ILE A 141 2.89 -11.49 14.26
C ILE A 141 1.56 -11.52 13.51
N ALA A 142 0.49 -11.96 14.18
CA ALA A 142 -0.86 -11.50 13.87
C ALA A 142 -1.85 -11.92 14.97
N ALA A 143 -2.27 -10.95 15.78
CA ALA A 143 -3.63 -10.93 16.32
C ALA A 143 -4.27 -9.62 15.85
N LYS A 144 -5.28 -9.70 14.99
CA LYS A 144 -6.13 -8.55 14.68
C LYS A 144 -7.26 -8.59 15.70
N VAL A 145 -7.13 -7.84 16.78
CA VAL A 145 -8.25 -7.63 17.71
C VAL A 145 -9.18 -6.66 17.00
N SER A 146 -10.37 -7.13 16.61
CA SER A 146 -11.44 -6.23 16.17
C SER A 146 -11.73 -5.30 17.35
N GLY A 147 -11.33 -4.03 17.23
CA GLY A 147 -11.82 -2.99 18.14
C GLY A 147 -13.34 -3.06 18.14
N ILE A 148 -13.95 -3.09 19.31
CA ILE A 148 -15.40 -3.13 19.48
C ILE A 148 -15.98 -1.86 18.86
N HIS A 149 -16.32 -1.90 17.57
CA HIS A 149 -17.17 -0.91 16.93
C HIS A 149 -18.63 -1.34 17.10
N TRP A 150 -19.04 -1.48 18.37
CA TRP A 150 -20.43 -1.63 18.78
C TRP A 150 -20.74 -0.50 19.74
N TRP A 151 -20.98 0.71 19.21
CA TRP A 151 -21.63 1.76 19.99
C TRP A 151 -22.31 2.83 19.11
N TYR A 152 -22.96 2.45 18.00
CA TYR A 152 -23.91 3.34 17.29
C TYR A 152 -25.12 2.60 16.67
N LEU A 153 -25.56 1.49 17.27
CA LEU A 153 -26.81 0.82 16.86
C LEU A 153 -27.80 0.56 18.02
N ILE A 154 -27.60 1.19 19.19
CA ILE A 154 -28.56 1.13 20.33
C ILE A 154 -29.10 2.53 20.72
N ILE A 155 -28.98 3.56 19.87
CA ILE A 155 -29.67 4.85 20.09
C ILE A 155 -30.32 5.33 18.79
N CYS A 156 -31.11 4.48 18.15
CA CYS A 156 -32.12 4.92 17.19
C CYS A 156 -33.29 3.92 17.19
N GLY A 157 -33.91 3.80 18.37
CA GLY A 157 -35.13 3.05 18.62
C GLY A 157 -36.02 3.85 19.56
N ILE A 158 -36.29 5.11 19.21
CA ILE A 158 -37.47 5.83 19.68
C ILE A 158 -38.47 5.79 18.54
N MET A 159 -39.38 4.82 18.62
CA MET A 159 -40.82 4.95 18.40
C MET A 159 -41.48 3.58 18.62
#